data_AF-A0AA86JEL5-F1
#
_entry.id   AF-A0AA86JEL5-F1
#
_cell.length_a   1.000
_cell.length_b   1.000
_cell.length_c   1.000
_cell.angle_alpha   90.00
_cell.angle_beta   90.00
_cell.angle_gamma   90.00
#
_symmetry.space_group_name_H-M   'P 1'
#
loop_
_entity.id
_entity.type
_entity.pdbx_description
1 polymer ?
#
loop_
_entity_poly.entity_id
_entity_poly.type
_entity_poly.pdbx_seq_one_letter_code
_entity_poly.pdbx_strand_id
1 'polypeptide(L)'
;MKEYNDQLMKFKITADKLKMEIKLSDLAWLLKNSPNNMSDDGEGEYCHVRKGKSKEFAEKIVEYLLDESTQDENCTRWGLPFEEIFQEMMESDEECLKYNECD
;
A
#
# COMPACT_ATOMS: atom_id res chain seq x y z
N MET A 1 4.81 22.02 -2.40
CA MET A 1 4.78 20.69 -3.05
C MET A 1 5.96 19.91 -2.52
N LYS A 2 5.72 18.76 -1.89
CA LYS A 2 6.78 17.90 -1.31
C LYS A 2 6.75 16.56 -2.03
N GLU A 3 7.92 16.02 -2.39
CA GLU A 3 8.09 14.75 -3.10
C GLU A 3 9.01 13.84 -2.29
N TYR A 4 8.71 12.54 -2.27
CA TYR A 4 9.48 11.50 -1.58
C TYR A 4 9.78 10.37 -2.58
N ASN A 5 11.05 10.24 -2.99
CA ASN A 5 11.45 9.43 -4.17
C ASN A 5 12.45 8.30 -3.87
N ASP A 6 12.91 8.14 -2.63
CA ASP A 6 13.93 7.13 -2.27
C ASP A 6 13.35 5.72 -2.10
N GLN A 7 12.03 5.56 -2.27
CA GLN A 7 11.31 4.30 -2.11
C GLN A 7 10.61 3.88 -3.42
N LEU A 8 10.24 2.59 -3.51
CA LEU A 8 9.52 2.05 -4.68
C LEU A 8 8.18 2.77 -4.91
N MET A 9 7.47 3.06 -3.83
CA MET A 9 6.29 3.92 -3.85
C MET A 9 6.73 5.38 -3.75
N LYS A 10 6.34 6.17 -4.73
CA LYS A 10 6.55 7.61 -4.73
C LYS A 10 5.34 8.32 -4.16
N PHE A 11 5.61 9.31 -3.31
CA PHE A 11 4.57 10.13 -2.70
C PHE A 11 4.70 11.57 -3.13
N LYS A 12 3.56 12.18 -3.46
CA LYS A 12 3.48 13.60 -3.79
C LYS A 12 2.24 14.22 -3.18
N ILE A 13 2.44 15.28 -2.41
CA ILE A 13 1.35 16.04 -1.77
C ILE A 13 1.13 17.35 -2.53
N THR A 14 -0.11 17.54 -3.02
CA THR A 14 -0.61 18.82 -3.56
C THR A 14 -1.43 19.56 -2.50
N ALA A 15 -2.06 20.67 -2.87
CA ALA A 15 -2.91 21.42 -1.93
C ALA A 15 -4.14 20.62 -1.45
N ASP A 16 -4.60 19.66 -2.25
CA ASP A 16 -5.89 18.97 -2.08
C ASP A 16 -5.79 17.44 -2.21
N LYS A 17 -4.62 16.89 -2.57
CA LYS A 17 -4.47 15.46 -2.89
C LYS A 17 -3.15 14.89 -2.38
N LEU A 18 -3.23 13.67 -1.86
CA LEU A 18 -2.10 12.74 -1.79
C LEU A 18 -2.08 11.91 -3.08
N LYS A 19 -0.94 11.89 -3.77
CA LYS A 19 -0.70 11.03 -4.93
C LYS A 19 0.33 9.97 -4.55
N MET A 20 -0.01 8.73 -4.85
CA MET A 20 0.84 7.55 -4.68
C MET A 20 1.09 6.96 -6.06
N GLU A 21 2.35 6.73 -6.40
CA GLU A 21 2.75 6.19 -7.71
C GLU A 21 3.79 5.08 -7.52
N ILE A 22 3.55 3.92 -8.13
CA ILE A 22 4.51 2.83 -8.23
C ILE A 22 4.61 2.38 -9.68
N LYS A 23 5.83 2.06 -10.15
CA LYS A 23 5.99 1.49 -11.49
C LYS A 23 5.41 0.08 -11.53
N LEU A 24 4.82 -0.31 -12.66
CA LEU A 24 4.31 -1.67 -12.84
C LEU A 24 5.41 -2.74 -12.69
N SER A 25 6.65 -2.42 -13.08
CA SER A 25 7.81 -3.29 -12.85
C SER A 25 8.10 -3.50 -11.38
N ASP A 26 7.96 -2.44 -10.58
CA ASP A 26 8.27 -2.45 -9.15
C ASP A 26 7.17 -3.19 -8.38
N LEU A 27 5.90 -3.06 -8.82
CA LEU A 27 4.80 -3.86 -8.30
C LEU A 27 4.97 -5.36 -8.59
N ALA A 28 5.43 -5.73 -9.79
CA ALA A 28 5.77 -7.12 -10.10
C ALA A 28 6.99 -7.61 -9.30
N TRP A 29 7.97 -6.73 -9.07
CA TRP A 29 9.14 -7.02 -8.22
C TRP A 29 8.73 -7.30 -6.77
N LEU A 30 7.74 -6.57 -6.23
CA LEU A 30 7.20 -6.83 -4.89
C LEU A 30 6.61 -8.23 -4.76
N LEU A 31 5.82 -8.70 -5.75
CA LEU A 31 5.32 -10.08 -5.74
C LEU A 31 6.47 -11.08 -5.76
N LYS A 32 7.44 -10.87 -6.65
CA LYS A 32 8.62 -11.74 -6.78
C LYS A 32 9.39 -11.89 -5.46
N ASN A 33 9.54 -10.80 -4.70
CA ASN A 33 10.28 -10.81 -3.43
C ASN A 33 9.37 -10.94 -2.21
N SER A 34 8.09 -11.28 -2.39
CA SER A 34 7.19 -11.54 -1.29
C SER A 34 7.68 -12.77 -0.52
N PRO A 35 7.85 -12.70 0.81
CA PRO A 35 8.29 -13.85 1.62
C PRO A 35 7.39 -15.08 1.47
N ASN A 36 6.11 -14.84 1.16
CA ASN A 36 5.10 -15.88 0.98
C ASN A 36 5.02 -16.39 -0.47
N ASN A 37 5.91 -15.93 -1.35
CA ASN A 37 5.99 -16.35 -2.74
C ASN A 37 7.25 -17.19 -2.99
N MET A 38 7.63 -18.05 -2.06
CA MET A 38 8.76 -18.98 -2.19
C MET A 38 8.26 -20.35 -2.65
N SER A 39 8.99 -20.99 -3.56
CA SER A 39 8.71 -22.38 -3.97
C SER A 39 8.96 -23.37 -2.83
N ASP A 40 8.37 -24.56 -2.92
CA ASP A 40 8.46 -25.60 -1.88
C ASP A 40 9.91 -26.05 -1.59
N ASP A 41 10.80 -25.94 -2.57
CA ASP A 41 12.23 -26.25 -2.46
C ASP A 41 13.07 -25.06 -1.93
N GLY A 42 12.47 -23.87 -1.79
CA GLY A 42 13.15 -22.66 -1.31
C GLY A 42 14.16 -22.05 -2.29
N GLU A 43 14.32 -22.63 -3.48
CA GLU A 43 15.33 -22.23 -4.48
C GLU A 43 14.82 -21.15 -5.45
N GLY A 44 13.55 -20.76 -5.35
CA GLY A 44 12.96 -19.76 -6.23
C GLY A 44 11.61 -19.21 -5.77
N GLU A 45 10.97 -18.49 -6.69
CA GLU A 45 9.65 -17.91 -6.50
C GLU A 45 8.55 -18.94 -6.84
N TYR A 46 7.48 -19.00 -6.05
CA TYR A 46 6.32 -19.86 -6.33
C TYR A 46 5.57 -19.41 -7.61
N CYS A 47 5.46 -18.10 -7.83
CA CYS A 47 4.85 -17.53 -9.03
C CYS A 47 5.45 -16.18 -9.44
N HIS A 48 5.17 -15.77 -10.68
CA HIS A 48 5.52 -14.45 -11.20
C HIS A 48 4.49 -13.91 -12.18
N VAL A 49 4.55 -12.60 -12.42
CA VAL A 49 3.73 -11.94 -13.43
C VAL A 49 4.14 -12.40 -14.82
N ARG A 50 3.19 -12.93 -15.60
CA ARG A 50 3.44 -13.38 -16.97
C ARG A 50 3.92 -12.22 -17.86
N LYS A 51 4.81 -12.52 -18.81
CA LYS A 51 5.33 -11.53 -19.76
C LYS A 51 4.17 -10.83 -20.50
N GLY A 52 4.19 -9.50 -20.50
CA GLY A 52 3.16 -8.67 -21.14
C GLY A 52 1.86 -8.49 -20.34
N LYS A 53 1.78 -9.03 -19.11
CA LYS A 53 0.58 -8.95 -18.26
C LYS A 53 0.69 -7.97 -17.09
N SER A 54 1.73 -7.13 -17.05
CA SER A 54 1.95 -6.19 -15.93
C SER A 54 0.81 -5.20 -15.69
N LYS A 55 0.11 -4.76 -16.75
CA LYS A 55 -1.04 -3.86 -16.62
C LYS A 55 -2.24 -4.59 -15.99
N GLU A 56 -2.61 -5.76 -16.52
CA GLU A 56 -3.70 -6.58 -15.99
C GLU A 56 -3.45 -6.99 -14.54
N PHE A 57 -2.20 -7.30 -14.20
CA PHE A 57 -1.79 -7.57 -12.82
C PHE A 57 -2.04 -6.38 -11.88
N ALA A 58 -1.68 -5.16 -12.29
CA ALA A 58 -1.94 -3.97 -11.49
C ALA A 58 -3.42 -3.64 -11.39
N GLU A 59 -4.20 -3.83 -12.47
CA GLU A 59 -5.66 -3.68 -12.45
C GLU A 59 -6.30 -4.65 -11.44
N LYS A 60 -5.86 -5.91 -11.41
CA LYS A 60 -6.32 -6.89 -10.43
C LYS A 60 -5.97 -6.50 -9.00
N ILE A 61 -4.76 -5.98 -8.76
CA ILE A 61 -4.39 -5.46 -7.43
C ILE A 61 -5.33 -4.33 -6.99
N VAL A 62 -5.64 -3.40 -7.89
CA VAL A 62 -6.56 -2.29 -7.58
C VAL A 62 -7.96 -2.81 -7.27
N GLU A 63 -8.47 -3.79 -8.01
CA GLU A 63 -9.75 -4.44 -7.69
C GLU A 63 -9.76 -4.96 -6.25
N TYR A 64 -8.74 -5.74 -5.85
CA TYR A 64 -8.62 -6.25 -4.48
C TYR A 64 -8.45 -5.14 -3.43
N LEU A 65 -7.76 -4.04 -3.77
CA LEU A 65 -7.57 -2.93 -2.84
C LEU A 65 -8.88 -2.20 -2.53
N LEU A 66 -9.79 -2.14 -3.50
CA LEU A 66 -11.11 -1.51 -3.38
C LEU A 66 -12.13 -2.39 -2.64
N ASP A 67 -11.89 -3.69 -2.54
CA ASP A 67 -12.73 -4.60 -1.76
C ASP A 67 -12.69 -4.29 -0.26
N GLU A 68 -13.73 -4.75 0.45
CA GLU A 68 -13.77 -4.77 1.91
C GLU A 68 -12.57 -5.55 2.49
N SER A 69 -12.05 -5.03 3.59
CA SER A 69 -11.02 -5.68 4.36
C SER A 69 -11.59 -6.89 5.07
N THR A 70 -10.82 -7.99 5.05
CA THR A 70 -11.14 -9.18 5.85
C THR A 70 -10.83 -8.99 7.34
N GLN A 71 -10.15 -7.90 7.71
CA GLN A 71 -9.78 -7.56 9.08
C GLN A 71 -10.76 -6.56 9.71
N ASP A 72 -11.40 -5.72 8.90
CA ASP A 72 -12.41 -4.74 9.33
C ASP A 72 -13.40 -4.49 8.18
N GLU A 73 -14.65 -4.91 8.37
CA GLU A 73 -15.72 -4.75 7.38
C GLU A 73 -16.08 -3.29 7.08
N ASN A 74 -15.67 -2.35 7.93
CA ASN A 74 -15.88 -0.92 7.73
C ASN A 74 -14.74 -0.27 6.94
N CYS A 75 -13.70 -1.03 6.58
CA CYS A 75 -12.52 -0.51 5.91
C CYS A 75 -12.29 -1.21 4.56
N THR A 76 -11.78 -0.45 3.59
CA THR A 76 -11.27 -1.01 2.34
C THR A 76 -9.85 -1.53 2.56
N ARG A 77 -9.40 -2.51 1.76
CA ARG A 77 -8.04 -3.06 1.95
C ARG A 77 -6.94 -2.02 1.80
N TRP A 78 -7.12 -1.01 0.96
CA TRP A 78 -6.15 0.08 0.85
C TRP A 78 -6.10 1.00 2.08
N GLY A 79 -7.16 1.03 2.90
CA GLY A 79 -7.25 1.86 4.10
C GLY A 79 -6.44 1.31 5.27
N LEU A 80 -6.27 -0.01 5.35
CA LEU A 80 -5.57 -0.67 6.48
C LEU A 80 -4.17 -0.11 6.78
N PRO A 81 -3.30 0.14 5.79
CA PRO A 81 -1.98 0.70 6.07
C PRO A 81 -2.04 2.12 6.65
N PHE A 82 -3.12 2.87 6.40
CA PHE A 82 -3.30 4.20 6.99
C PHE A 82 -3.81 4.11 8.43
N GLU A 83 -4.63 3.13 8.76
CA GLU A 83 -5.20 2.99 10.11
C GLU A 83 -4.12 2.76 11.17
N GLU A 84 -3.10 1.95 10.88
CA GLU A 84 -1.96 1.77 11.78
C GLU A 84 -1.23 3.10 12.05
N ILE A 85 -0.99 3.88 10.99
CA ILE A 85 -0.34 5.19 11.09
C ILE A 85 -1.24 6.18 11.85
N PHE A 86 -2.55 6.17 11.61
CA PHE A 86 -3.48 7.05 12.31
C PHE A 86 -3.50 6.77 13.81
N GLN A 87 -3.46 5.49 14.20
CA GLN A 87 -3.37 5.09 15.60
C GLN A 87 -2.08 5.64 16.23
N GLU A 88 -0.93 5.43 15.60
CA GLU A 88 0.35 5.96 16.09
C GLU A 88 0.35 7.49 16.21
N MET A 89 -0.21 8.20 15.21
CA MET A 89 -0.30 9.66 15.22
C MET A 89 -1.21 10.19 16.33
N MET A 90 -2.33 9.50 16.59
CA MET A 90 -3.25 9.83 17.69
C MET A 90 -2.62 9.58 19.06
N GLU A 91 -1.83 8.52 19.21
CA GLU A 91 -1.12 8.20 20.46
C GLU A 91 0.08 9.12 20.72
N SER A 92 0.64 9.72 19.67
CA SER A 92 1.82 10.59 19.74
C SER A 92 1.49 12.09 19.88
N ASP A 93 0.21 12.46 20.01
CA ASP A 93 -0.25 13.86 20.10
C ASP A 93 0.29 14.76 18.96
N GLU A 94 0.26 14.27 17.72
CA GLU A 94 0.78 14.99 16.56
C GLU A 94 0.15 16.39 16.38
N GLU A 95 0.98 17.43 16.19
CA GLU A 95 0.54 18.84 16.12
C GLU A 95 -0.46 19.14 14.99
N CYS A 96 -0.49 18.30 13.96
CA CYS A 96 -1.42 18.43 12.83
C CYS A 96 -2.83 17.90 13.13
N LEU A 97 -3.03 17.24 14.27
CA LEU A 97 -4.31 16.74 14.75
C LEU A 97 -4.88 17.68 15.81
N LYS A 98 -6.19 17.92 15.73
CA LYS A 98 -6.93 18.62 16.79
C LYS A 98 -7.80 17.62 17.54
N TYR A 99 -7.50 17.43 18.81
CA TYR A 99 -8.28 16.59 19.70
C TYR A 99 -9.48 17.35 20.24
N ASN A 100 -10.64 16.71 20.26
CA ASN A 100 -11.81 17.25 20.94
C ASN A 100 -11.57 17.12 22.45
N GLU A 101 -11.88 18.16 23.22
CA GLU A 101 -11.92 18.05 24.67
C GLU A 101 -12.99 17.02 25.04
N CYS A 102 -12.61 15.97 25.75
CA CYS A 102 -13.58 15.06 26.37
C CYS A 102 -14.11 15.75 27.63
N ASP A 103 -15.42 16.04 27.66
CA ASP A 103 -16.12 16.48 28.89
C ASP A 103 -16.07 15.40 29.99
#